data_AF-A0A7X4GJA8-F1
#
_entry.id   AF-A0A7X4GJA8-F1
#
_cell.length_a   1.000
_cell.length_b   1.000
_cell.length_c   1.000
_cell.angle_alpha   90.00
_cell.angle_beta   90.00
_cell.angle_gamma   90.00
#
_symmetry.space_group_name_H-M   'P 1'
#
loop_
_entity.id
_entity.type
_entity.pdbx_description
1 polymer ?
#
loop_
_entity_poly.entity_id
_entity_poly.type
_entity_poly.pdbx_seq_one_letter_code
_entity_poly.pdbx_strand_id
1 'polypeptide(L)'
;MKLPHVLLAAPLAIPLALAACDGPNEQAGKKQDEAAATAAGVEYDGTGPAERAGEVRDKADAASRKAREASADALEAKATAVEREADVAAEKLEAEAERLRDAAEKQAEGLKREAQQVEQSSPR
;
A
#
# COMPACT_ATOMS: atom_id res chain seq x y z
N MET A 1 47.70 -7.59 13.71
CA MET A 1 47.84 -6.73 12.52
C MET A 1 47.43 -7.51 11.28
N LYS A 2 46.74 -6.84 10.35
CA LYS A 2 46.36 -7.22 8.97
C LYS A 2 44.96 -7.84 8.79
N LEU A 3 44.00 -6.93 8.51
CA LEU A 3 42.92 -7.14 7.55
C LEU A 3 43.49 -6.97 6.13
N PRO A 4 42.94 -7.70 5.14
CA PRO A 4 42.28 -7.02 4.01
C PRO A 4 40.96 -7.73 3.62
N HIS A 5 39.82 -7.04 3.57
CA HIS A 5 39.24 -6.43 2.35
C HIS A 5 39.15 -7.38 1.15
N VAL A 6 38.01 -8.08 0.99
CA VAL A 6 37.35 -8.27 -0.32
C VAL A 6 35.84 -8.35 -0.07
N LEU A 7 35.11 -7.42 -0.69
CA LEU A 7 33.66 -7.46 -0.89
C LEU A 7 33.22 -8.84 -1.37
N LEU A 8 32.24 -9.47 -0.72
CA LEU A 8 31.46 -10.52 -1.38
C LEU A 8 30.00 -10.06 -1.49
N ALA A 9 29.63 -9.87 -2.75
CA ALA A 9 28.36 -9.41 -3.25
C ALA A 9 27.16 -10.16 -2.65
N ALA A 10 26.12 -9.39 -2.32
CA ALA A 10 24.76 -9.90 -2.35
C ALA A 10 24.40 -10.23 -3.82
N PRO A 11 23.98 -11.47 -4.16
CA PRO A 11 23.18 -11.66 -5.33
C PRO A 11 21.74 -11.31 -4.94
N LEU A 12 21.38 -10.09 -5.33
CA LEU A 12 20.03 -9.73 -5.76
C LEU A 12 19.38 -10.94 -6.45
N ALA A 13 18.40 -11.58 -5.81
CA ALA A 13 17.61 -12.64 -6.45
C ALA A 13 16.75 -11.97 -7.54
N ILE A 14 17.28 -11.95 -8.75
CA ILE A 14 16.62 -11.46 -9.95
C ILE A 14 15.41 -12.37 -10.24
N PRO A 15 14.16 -11.89 -10.21
CA PRO A 15 13.00 -12.68 -10.59
C PRO A 15 12.80 -12.51 -12.09
N LEU A 16 13.59 -13.19 -12.92
CA LEU A 16 13.36 -13.23 -14.37
C LEU A 16 13.80 -14.59 -14.94
N ALA A 17 12.86 -15.53 -14.97
CA ALA A 17 12.84 -16.60 -15.96
C ALA A 17 11.43 -16.67 -16.56
N LEU A 18 11.12 -15.68 -17.39
CA LEU A 18 9.98 -15.66 -18.31
C LEU A 18 10.26 -16.61 -19.48
N ALA A 19 10.03 -17.91 -19.27
CA ALA A 19 9.82 -18.90 -20.34
C ALA A 19 9.21 -20.16 -19.69
N ALA A 20 7.94 -20.45 -20.03
CA ALA A 20 7.06 -21.49 -19.46
C ALA A 20 6.55 -21.19 -18.04
N CYS A 21 5.43 -20.49 -17.93
CA CYS A 21 4.67 -20.39 -16.67
C CYS A 21 3.25 -20.87 -16.91
N ASP A 22 3.11 -22.15 -17.24
CA ASP A 22 1.83 -22.85 -17.18
C ASP A 22 1.26 -22.62 -15.78
N GLY A 23 0.00 -22.18 -15.69
CA GLY A 23 -0.63 -21.97 -14.39
C GLY A 23 -0.82 -23.29 -13.62
N PRO A 24 -1.09 -23.27 -12.31
CA PRO A 24 -1.20 -24.49 -11.52
C PRO A 24 -2.29 -25.45 -12.03
N ASN A 25 -3.40 -24.92 -12.58
CA ASN A 25 -4.45 -25.75 -13.15
C ASN A 25 -4.06 -26.30 -14.52
N GLU A 26 -3.41 -25.49 -15.35
CA GLU A 26 -2.84 -25.90 -16.65
C GLU A 26 -1.83 -27.04 -16.48
N GLN A 27 -0.89 -26.91 -15.54
CA GLN A 27 0.08 -27.97 -15.21
C GLN A 27 -0.60 -29.25 -14.70
N ALA A 28 -1.66 -29.11 -13.89
CA ALA A 28 -2.42 -30.26 -13.43
C ALA A 28 -3.15 -30.96 -14.58
N GLY A 29 -3.70 -30.18 -15.53
CA GLY A 29 -4.34 -30.69 -16.74
C GLY A 29 -3.35 -31.40 -17.66
N LYS A 30 -2.19 -30.79 -17.92
CA LYS A 30 -1.09 -31.38 -18.68
C LYS A 30 -0.68 -32.75 -18.15
N LYS A 31 -0.51 -32.90 -16.84
CA LYS A 31 -0.20 -34.20 -16.20
C LYS A 31 -1.29 -35.24 -16.42
N GLN A 32 -2.56 -34.82 -16.45
CA GLN A 32 -3.67 -35.74 -16.74
C GLN A 32 -3.65 -36.19 -18.20
N ASP A 33 -3.41 -35.25 -19.12
CA ASP A 33 -3.34 -35.53 -20.55
C ASP A 33 -2.11 -36.40 -20.91
N GLU A 34 -0.95 -36.14 -20.31
CA GLU A 34 0.26 -36.97 -20.40
C GLU A 34 0.00 -38.41 -19.92
N ALA A 35 -0.67 -38.56 -18.78
CA ALA A 35 -1.01 -39.87 -18.23
C ALA A 35 -1.99 -40.63 -19.14
N ALA A 36 -2.98 -39.93 -19.71
CA ALA A 36 -3.94 -40.51 -20.63
C ALA A 36 -3.28 -40.95 -21.95
N ALA A 37 -2.41 -40.13 -22.53
CA ALA A 37 -1.64 -40.46 -23.73
C ALA A 37 -0.74 -41.69 -23.49
N THR A 38 -0.03 -41.71 -22.36
CA THR A 38 0.80 -42.84 -21.94
C THR A 38 -0.02 -44.13 -21.81
N ALA A 39 -1.20 -44.07 -21.18
CA ALA A 39 -2.09 -45.22 -21.03
C ALA A 39 -2.67 -45.71 -22.37
N ALA A 40 -2.87 -44.80 -23.33
CA ALA A 40 -3.31 -45.12 -24.69
C ALA A 40 -2.17 -45.59 -25.60
N GLY A 41 -0.91 -45.57 -25.14
CA GLY A 41 0.26 -45.96 -25.93
C GLY A 41 0.56 -44.99 -27.08
N VAL A 42 0.09 -43.75 -26.97
CA VAL A 42 0.34 -42.68 -27.95
C VAL A 42 1.25 -41.63 -27.33
N GLU A 43 2.02 -40.96 -28.18
CA GLU A 43 2.83 -39.82 -27.75
C GLU A 43 1.92 -38.63 -27.42
N TYR A 44 2.22 -37.94 -26.33
CA TYR A 44 1.55 -36.69 -25.99
C TYR A 44 2.16 -35.55 -26.80
N ASP A 45 1.31 -34.79 -27.50
CA ASP A 45 1.73 -33.73 -28.43
C ASP A 45 1.95 -32.36 -27.77
N GLY A 46 1.75 -32.27 -26.45
CA GLY A 46 1.90 -31.01 -25.72
C GLY A 46 0.67 -30.11 -25.77
N THR A 47 -0.51 -30.60 -26.19
CA THR A 47 -1.76 -29.85 -26.15
C THR A 47 -2.97 -30.73 -25.85
N GLY A 48 -3.34 -30.82 -24.57
CA GLY A 48 -4.44 -31.67 -24.14
C GLY A 48 -5.73 -30.90 -23.77
N PRO A 49 -6.90 -31.57 -23.74
CA PRO A 49 -8.15 -30.95 -23.32
C PRO A 49 -8.16 -30.56 -21.84
N ALA A 50 -7.50 -31.32 -20.95
CA ALA A 50 -7.44 -30.99 -19.54
C ALA A 50 -6.50 -29.81 -19.27
N GLU A 51 -5.36 -29.75 -19.95
CA GLU A 51 -4.42 -28.62 -19.96
C GLU A 51 -5.13 -27.32 -20.36
N ARG A 52 -5.84 -27.31 -21.49
CA ARG A 52 -6.60 -26.13 -21.95
C ARG A 52 -7.69 -25.71 -20.96
N ALA A 53 -8.38 -26.68 -20.35
CA ALA A 53 -9.36 -26.38 -19.32
C ALA A 53 -8.70 -25.75 -18.08
N GLY A 54 -7.48 -26.17 -17.74
CA GLY A 54 -6.66 -25.59 -16.70
C GLY A 54 -6.23 -24.16 -17.01
N GLU A 55 -5.70 -23.91 -18.21
CA GLU A 55 -5.28 -22.58 -18.68
C GLU A 55 -6.42 -21.55 -18.58
N VAL A 56 -7.64 -21.94 -18.97
CA VAL A 56 -8.82 -21.07 -18.87
C VAL A 56 -9.14 -20.72 -17.41
N ARG A 57 -9.02 -21.68 -16.49
CA ARG A 57 -9.21 -21.43 -15.05
C ARG A 57 -8.14 -20.49 -14.51
N ASP A 58 -6.89 -20.72 -14.86
CA ASP A 58 -5.77 -19.88 -14.44
C ASP A 58 -5.91 -18.43 -14.95
N LYS A 59 -6.37 -18.25 -16.19
CA LYS A 59 -6.72 -16.93 -16.75
C LYS A 59 -7.86 -16.25 -15.99
N ALA A 60 -8.91 -17.01 -15.64
CA ALA A 60 -10.02 -16.48 -14.86
C ALA A 60 -9.58 -16.05 -13.45
N ASP A 61 -8.76 -16.87 -12.79
CA ASP A 61 -8.21 -16.56 -11.47
C ASP A 61 -7.29 -15.34 -11.52
N ALA A 62 -6.44 -15.23 -12.55
CA ALA A 62 -5.58 -14.06 -12.76
C ALA A 62 -6.40 -12.79 -12.98
N ALA A 63 -7.46 -12.85 -13.79
CA ALA A 63 -8.38 -11.72 -13.99
C ALA A 63 -9.07 -11.31 -12.69
N SER A 64 -9.52 -12.28 -11.89
CA SER A 64 -10.12 -12.04 -10.58
C SER A 64 -9.15 -11.36 -9.60
N ARG A 65 -7.89 -11.84 -9.52
CA ARG A 65 -6.85 -11.20 -8.70
C ARG A 65 -6.58 -9.77 -9.14
N LYS A 66 -6.42 -9.54 -10.44
CA LYS A 66 -6.18 -8.20 -11.00
C LYS A 66 -7.33 -7.24 -10.70
N ALA A 67 -8.57 -7.70 -10.75
CA ALA A 67 -9.74 -6.88 -10.38
C ALA A 67 -9.73 -6.50 -8.88
N ARG A 68 -9.31 -7.42 -8.00
CA ARG A 68 -9.16 -7.16 -6.56
C ARG A 68 -8.04 -6.17 -6.29
N GLU A 69 -6.89 -6.31 -6.93
CA GLU A 69 -5.76 -5.37 -6.84
C GLU A 69 -6.18 -3.97 -7.28
N ALA A 70 -6.81 -3.83 -8.45
CA ALA A 70 -7.32 -2.53 -8.91
C ALA A 70 -8.35 -1.91 -7.95
N SER A 71 -9.16 -2.75 -7.30
CA SER A 71 -10.11 -2.28 -6.28
C SER A 71 -9.40 -1.82 -5.01
N ALA A 72 -8.34 -2.51 -4.60
CA ALA A 72 -7.52 -2.14 -3.45
C ALA A 72 -6.79 -0.81 -3.70
N ASP A 73 -6.15 -0.65 -4.87
CA ASP A 73 -5.47 0.60 -5.25
C ASP A 73 -6.44 1.79 -5.25
N ALA A 74 -7.67 1.58 -5.74
CA ALA A 74 -8.70 2.62 -5.73
C ALA A 74 -9.17 2.99 -4.31
N LEU A 75 -9.21 2.02 -3.38
CA LEU A 75 -9.52 2.27 -1.97
C LEU A 75 -8.36 2.98 -1.26
N GLU A 76 -7.12 2.60 -1.53
CA GLU A 76 -5.92 3.26 -1.01
C GLU A 76 -5.86 4.71 -1.45
N ALA A 77 -6.07 4.99 -2.73
CA ALA A 77 -6.11 6.35 -3.26
C ALA A 77 -7.20 7.22 -2.59
N LYS A 78 -8.37 6.63 -2.31
CA LYS A 78 -9.44 7.30 -1.56
C LYS A 78 -9.04 7.57 -0.12
N ALA A 79 -8.42 6.60 0.55
CA ALA A 79 -7.96 6.75 1.93
C ALA A 79 -6.92 7.87 2.05
N THR A 80 -5.92 7.92 1.15
CA THR A 80 -4.93 9.00 1.11
C THR A 80 -5.56 10.36 0.85
N ALA A 81 -6.60 10.45 0.01
CA ALA A 81 -7.31 11.70 -0.21
C ALA A 81 -8.01 12.19 1.07
N VAL A 82 -8.69 11.29 1.78
CA VAL A 82 -9.37 11.59 3.05
C VAL A 82 -8.37 11.98 4.14
N GLU A 83 -7.23 11.29 4.23
CA GLU A 83 -6.16 11.63 5.17
C GLU A 83 -5.64 13.06 4.93
N ARG A 84 -5.36 13.43 3.68
CA ARG A 84 -4.94 14.79 3.34
C ARG A 84 -6.00 15.84 3.65
N GLU A 85 -7.27 15.54 3.40
CA GLU A 85 -8.37 16.44 3.76
C GLU A 85 -8.46 16.63 5.29
N ALA A 86 -8.26 15.56 6.05
CA ALA A 86 -8.23 15.60 7.51
C ALA A 86 -7.03 16.41 8.03
N ASP A 87 -5.84 16.24 7.46
CA ASP A 87 -4.65 17.01 7.82
C ASP A 87 -4.86 18.51 7.60
N VAL A 88 -5.38 18.89 6.43
CA VAL A 88 -5.70 20.30 6.13
C VAL A 88 -6.76 20.85 7.08
N ALA A 89 -7.76 20.04 7.47
CA ALA A 89 -8.74 20.44 8.46
C ALA A 89 -8.12 20.62 9.85
N ALA A 90 -7.21 19.74 10.24
CA ALA A 90 -6.49 19.82 11.50
C ALA A 90 -5.60 21.08 11.58
N GLU A 91 -4.83 21.37 10.52
CA GLU A 91 -4.01 22.59 10.45
C GLU A 91 -4.86 23.87 10.57
N LYS A 92 -6.04 23.89 9.96
CA LYS A 92 -6.98 25.02 10.08
C LYS A 92 -7.49 25.19 11.52
N LEU A 93 -7.87 24.09 12.16
CA LEU A 93 -8.34 24.11 13.55
C LEU A 93 -7.22 24.54 14.51
N GLU A 94 -5.99 24.10 14.27
CA GLU A 94 -4.82 24.53 15.05
C GLU A 94 -4.57 26.02 14.90
N ALA A 95 -4.58 26.54 13.67
CA ALA A 95 -4.43 27.97 13.41
C ALA A 95 -5.56 28.81 14.03
N GLU A 96 -6.81 28.32 14.03
CA GLU A 96 -7.93 28.98 14.70
C GLU A 96 -7.75 28.98 16.22
N ALA A 97 -7.34 27.85 16.80
CA ALA A 97 -7.07 27.74 18.23
C ALA A 97 -5.93 28.67 18.67
N GLU A 98 -4.85 28.79 17.89
CA GLU A 98 -3.76 29.73 18.15
C GLU A 98 -4.26 31.17 18.17
N ARG A 99 -5.03 31.59 17.15
CA ARG A 99 -5.64 32.94 17.10
C ARG A 99 -6.52 33.23 18.31
N LEU A 100 -7.30 32.25 18.77
CA LEU A 100 -8.14 32.40 19.95
C LEU A 100 -7.31 32.56 21.22
N ARG A 101 -6.21 31.79 21.36
CA ARG A 101 -5.28 31.92 22.50
C ARG A 101 -4.62 33.29 22.51
N ASP A 102 -4.11 33.74 21.37
CA ASP A 102 -3.48 35.07 21.23
C ASP A 102 -4.44 36.20 21.56
N ALA A 103 -5.70 36.09 21.11
CA ALA A 103 -6.73 37.08 21.43
C ALA A 103 -7.05 37.11 22.93
N ALA A 104 -7.18 35.94 23.55
CA ALA A 104 -7.43 35.82 24.98
C ALA A 104 -6.25 36.36 25.81
N GLU A 105 -5.01 36.07 25.42
CA GLU A 105 -3.80 36.59 26.07
C GLU A 105 -3.75 38.11 26.00
N LYS A 106 -3.98 38.71 24.83
CA LYS A 106 -4.04 40.17 24.67
C LYS A 106 -5.12 40.82 25.53
N GLN A 107 -6.30 40.20 25.63
CA GLN A 107 -7.37 40.68 26.51
C GLN A 107 -6.95 40.59 27.99
N ALA A 108 -6.38 39.46 28.41
CA ALA A 108 -5.91 39.27 29.77
C ALA A 108 -4.83 40.29 30.15
N GLU A 109 -3.89 40.59 29.26
CA GLU A 109 -2.90 41.64 29.47
C GLU A 109 -3.54 43.03 29.60
N GLY A 110 -4.54 43.34 28.76
CA GLY A 110 -5.30 44.60 28.84
C GLY A 110 -5.93 44.78 30.22
N LEU A 111 -6.68 43.77 30.67
CA LEU A 111 -7.32 43.76 31.98
C LEU A 111 -6.30 43.88 33.13
N LYS A 112 -5.15 43.21 33.00
CA LYS A 112 -4.07 43.31 33.99
C LYS A 112 -3.51 44.74 34.08
N ARG A 113 -3.31 45.41 32.94
CA ARG A 113 -2.85 46.82 32.91
C ARG A 113 -3.88 47.77 33.51
N GLU A 114 -5.16 47.56 33.24
CA GLU A 114 -6.26 48.33 33.83
C GLU A 114 -6.30 48.16 35.35
N ALA A 115 -6.23 46.91 35.84
CA ALA A 115 -6.22 46.61 37.27
C ALA A 115 -5.04 47.30 38.00
N GLN A 116 -3.84 47.27 37.41
CA GLN A 116 -2.67 47.94 37.96
C GLN A 116 -2.83 49.47 38.03
N GLN A 117 -3.47 50.09 37.04
CA GLN A 117 -3.74 51.54 37.04
C GLN A 117 -4.74 51.92 38.13
N VAL A 118 -5.79 51.10 38.33
CA VAL A 118 -6.75 51.30 39.41
C VAL A 118 -6.06 51.18 40.77
N GLU A 119 -5.19 50.19 40.97
CA GLU A 119 -4.44 50.02 42.21
C GLU A 119 -3.52 51.22 42.51
N GLN A 120 -2.86 51.77 41.49
CA GLN A 120 -1.95 52.91 41.64
C GLN A 120 -2.67 54.26 41.85
N SER A 121 -3.90 54.40 41.36
CA SER A 121 -4.69 55.63 41.48
C SER A 121 -5.61 55.66 42.70
N SER A 122 -5.73 54.54 43.44
CA SER A 122 -6.47 54.50 44.69
C SER A 122 -5.66 55.18 45.82
N PRO A 123 -6.15 56.26 46.46
CA PRO A 123 -5.46 56.88 47.57
C PRO A 123 -5.37 55.88 48.74
N ARG A 124 -4.17 55.74 49.31
CA ARG A 124 -3.94 54.97 50.53
C ARG A 124 -4.52 55.67 51.75
#